data_AF-A0A2V8WDE2-F1
#
_entry.id   AF-A0A2V8WDE2-F1
#
_cell.length_a   1.000
_cell.length_b   1.000
_cell.length_c   1.000
_cell.angle_alpha   90.00
_cell.angle_beta   90.00
_cell.angle_gamma   90.00
#
_symmetry.space_group_name_H-M   'P 1'
#
loop_
_entity.id
_entity.type
_entity.pdbx_description
1 polymer ?
#
loop_
_entity_poly.entity_id
_entity_poly.type
_entity_poly.pdbx_seq_one_letter_code
_entity_poly.pdbx_strand_id
1 'polypeptide(L)'
;MSSYQLAVHPRRSQHRLSRYRAPWLVLALLTYGCGSGGGTGGQKPIIEPPSITTQPTSTVLAAGQTATFTAAASGTPPLNYQWNKNGTAISGATGTSYTTPPTVPGDDGSTFTMIVTNAINSATSMPATLKVLPAPPPQAGDLRFQQVDAPSTINGYVAGGLHTSIGGGIRLWNFDNSVGTPLTLGDVCAPSTGNPFSCTWSFGESPLPLNVSGLNVGYLAGSAFANLDSDVSNVNSGHAVITSIDLHPDDDTYAISYMEAVQSTGFTLTQGTVAPGSLQAVATQEGTLSHVITAVSFSAGNVTYFSYGWESDPSTAYEAQVVTATFATLGAAATNLGQMGYIITAFGGNGTDGFVLVGTRVKGNTAARPVLMGTAGSPEQRQIFDQGYAVVGYIVQNGAPAMFIGEK
;
A
#
# COMPACT_ATOMS: atom_id res chain seq x y z
N MET A 1 -68.16 -25.47 13.06
CA MET A 1 -68.92 -24.42 13.77
C MET A 1 -68.10 -23.14 13.69
N SER A 2 -68.72 -21.98 13.41
CA SER A 2 -68.09 -20.67 13.11
C SER A 2 -67.20 -20.65 11.84
N SER A 3 -67.36 -19.79 10.83
CA SER A 3 -67.58 -18.32 10.73
C SER A 3 -66.27 -17.53 10.94
N TYR A 4 -65.84 -16.62 10.05
CA TYR A 4 -66.57 -15.46 9.48
C TYR A 4 -66.17 -15.04 8.02
N GLN A 5 -66.83 -13.99 7.50
CA GLN A 5 -66.53 -13.20 6.27
C GLN A 5 -66.52 -11.68 6.66
N LEU A 6 -66.37 -10.60 5.86
CA LEU A 6 -66.51 -10.21 4.42
C LEU A 6 -65.54 -9.01 4.13
N ALA A 7 -65.37 -8.40 2.94
CA ALA A 7 -65.31 -8.82 1.52
C ALA A 7 -64.85 -7.63 0.59
N VAL A 8 -64.56 -7.95 -0.67
CA VAL A 8 -64.36 -7.12 -1.90
C VAL A 8 -64.83 -5.63 -1.93
N HIS A 9 -63.94 -4.68 -2.31
CA HIS A 9 -64.08 -3.76 -3.49
C HIS A 9 -63.01 -2.62 -3.57
N PRO A 10 -62.63 -2.15 -4.79
CA PRO A 10 -61.84 -0.92 -5.00
C PRO A 10 -62.72 0.34 -5.23
N ARG A 11 -62.15 1.55 -5.16
CA ARG A 11 -62.82 2.83 -5.46
C ARG A 11 -62.15 3.66 -6.56
N ARG A 12 -62.90 4.65 -7.07
CA ARG A 12 -62.71 5.33 -8.37
C ARG A 12 -62.39 6.83 -8.20
N SER A 13 -61.90 7.44 -9.28
CA SER A 13 -61.52 8.86 -9.43
C SER A 13 -62.65 9.89 -9.22
N GLN A 14 -62.29 11.13 -8.83
CA GLN A 14 -63.04 12.34 -9.19
C GLN A 14 -62.13 13.56 -9.51
N HIS A 15 -62.29 14.05 -10.73
CA HIS A 15 -62.73 15.40 -11.14
C HIS A 15 -62.27 16.68 -10.43
N ARG A 16 -61.84 17.65 -11.26
CA ARG A 16 -62.54 18.95 -11.44
C ARG A 16 -62.33 19.51 -12.86
N LEU A 17 -63.28 20.32 -13.32
CA LEU A 17 -63.32 20.99 -14.62
C LEU A 17 -63.97 22.38 -14.45
N SER A 18 -63.53 23.36 -15.23
CA SER A 18 -64.33 24.54 -15.59
C SER A 18 -63.95 25.04 -17.00
N ARG A 19 -64.81 25.85 -17.60
CA ARG A 19 -64.74 26.37 -18.99
C ARG A 19 -65.44 27.73 -19.08
N TYR A 20 -65.37 28.34 -20.26
CA TYR A 20 -66.09 29.56 -20.71
C TYR A 20 -65.45 30.89 -20.26
N ARG A 21 -65.51 32.00 -21.03
CA ARG A 21 -66.23 32.27 -22.31
C ARG A 21 -65.50 33.37 -23.13
N ALA A 22 -65.68 33.38 -24.45
CA ALA A 22 -65.44 34.54 -25.34
C ALA A 22 -66.75 35.41 -25.39
N PRO A 23 -66.90 36.57 -26.12
CA PRO A 23 -66.35 36.87 -27.48
C PRO A 23 -66.19 38.36 -27.95
N TRP A 24 -65.90 38.56 -29.25
CA TRP A 24 -66.10 39.71 -30.19
C TRP A 24 -65.80 41.19 -29.77
N LEU A 25 -64.93 41.88 -30.53
CA LEU A 25 -65.31 43.00 -31.44
C LEU A 25 -64.14 43.44 -32.35
N VAL A 26 -64.36 44.38 -33.29
CA VAL A 26 -63.49 44.71 -34.44
C VAL A 26 -63.40 46.23 -34.68
N LEU A 27 -62.31 46.65 -35.35
CA LEU A 27 -62.15 47.85 -36.21
C LEU A 27 -61.44 49.09 -35.61
N ALA A 28 -60.23 49.35 -36.12
CA ALA A 28 -59.73 50.69 -36.47
C ALA A 28 -58.55 50.56 -37.46
N LEU A 29 -58.58 51.31 -38.57
CA LEU A 29 -57.38 51.60 -39.37
C LEU A 29 -56.84 52.97 -38.96
N LEU A 30 -55.52 53.10 -38.83
CA LEU A 30 -54.81 54.37 -39.00
C LEU A 30 -53.37 54.08 -39.45
N THR A 31 -52.88 54.83 -40.43
CA THR A 31 -51.50 54.75 -40.92
C THR A 31 -50.77 56.03 -40.52
N TYR A 32 -49.57 55.91 -39.94
CA TYR A 32 -48.39 56.78 -40.13
C TYR A 32 -47.26 56.33 -39.18
N GLY A 33 -46.02 56.77 -39.45
CA GLY A 33 -44.91 56.69 -38.49
C GLY A 33 -43.73 55.84 -38.95
N CYS A 34 -42.73 56.48 -39.57
CA CYS A 34 -41.39 55.90 -39.68
C CYS A 34 -40.68 55.99 -38.33
N GLY A 35 -40.03 54.90 -37.89
CA GLY A 35 -39.26 54.86 -36.65
C GLY A 35 -38.04 53.95 -36.79
N SER A 36 -36.86 54.54 -36.96
CA SER A 36 -35.60 53.82 -37.18
C SER A 36 -35.05 53.22 -35.89
N GLY A 37 -35.70 52.16 -35.40
CA GLY A 37 -35.14 51.31 -34.34
C GLY A 37 -33.98 50.48 -34.90
N GLY A 38 -32.74 50.93 -34.66
CA GLY A 38 -31.53 50.24 -35.09
C GLY A 38 -31.44 48.86 -34.46
N GLY A 39 -31.75 47.82 -35.24
CA GLY A 39 -31.65 46.44 -34.79
C GLY A 39 -30.19 46.04 -34.57
N THR A 40 -29.68 46.21 -33.35
CA THR A 40 -28.50 45.50 -32.86
C THR A 40 -28.84 44.01 -32.86
N GLY A 41 -28.60 43.35 -33.99
CA GLY A 41 -28.87 41.93 -34.16
C GLY A 41 -28.12 41.17 -33.08
N GLY A 42 -28.88 40.57 -32.15
CA GLY A 42 -28.31 39.76 -31.09
C GLY A 42 -27.58 38.58 -31.73
N GLN A 43 -26.26 38.69 -31.87
CA GLN A 43 -25.44 37.58 -32.34
C GLN A 43 -25.66 36.42 -31.37
N LYS A 44 -26.33 35.37 -31.86
CA LYS A 44 -26.39 34.08 -31.19
C LYS A 44 -24.96 33.74 -30.76
N PRO A 45 -24.69 33.50 -29.46
CA PRO A 45 -23.33 33.24 -28.99
C PRO A 45 -22.65 32.17 -29.85
N ILE A 46 -21.47 32.51 -30.38
CA ILE A 46 -20.67 31.59 -31.18
C ILE A 46 -20.03 30.62 -30.21
N ILE A 47 -20.68 29.47 -30.01
CA ILE A 47 -20.16 28.37 -29.20
C ILE A 47 -19.18 27.60 -30.07
N GLU A 48 -17.90 27.84 -29.85
CA GLU A 48 -16.79 27.08 -30.45
C GLU A 48 -16.82 25.63 -29.93
N PRO A 49 -16.73 24.60 -30.79
CA PRO A 49 -16.64 23.20 -30.35
C PRO A 49 -15.31 22.96 -29.61
N PRO A 50 -15.19 21.89 -28.80
CA PRO A 50 -13.93 21.57 -28.15
C PRO A 50 -12.84 21.23 -29.18
N SER A 51 -11.60 21.60 -28.89
CA SER A 51 -10.43 21.22 -29.69
C SER A 51 -9.25 20.91 -28.77
N ILE A 52 -8.54 19.79 -29.01
CA ILE A 52 -7.41 19.38 -28.18
C ILE A 52 -6.16 20.18 -28.58
N THR A 53 -5.72 21.08 -27.72
CA THR A 53 -4.57 21.97 -27.94
C THR A 53 -3.25 21.40 -27.42
N THR A 54 -3.30 20.41 -26.52
CA THR A 54 -2.12 19.63 -26.11
C THR A 54 -2.51 18.16 -25.97
N GLN A 55 -1.83 17.29 -26.68
CA GLN A 55 -2.03 15.85 -26.64
C GLN A 55 -1.27 15.23 -25.45
N PRO A 56 -1.78 14.13 -24.85
CA PRO A 56 -1.03 13.41 -23.84
C PRO A 56 0.18 12.69 -24.46
N THR A 57 1.28 12.67 -23.71
CA THR A 57 2.53 12.00 -24.13
C THR A 57 2.54 10.55 -23.62
N SER A 58 3.03 9.62 -24.43
CA SER A 58 3.23 8.22 -24.01
C SER A 58 4.37 8.12 -23.00
N THR A 59 4.20 7.29 -21.97
CA THR A 59 5.12 7.22 -20.81
C THR A 59 5.73 5.83 -20.70
N VAL A 60 7.04 5.78 -20.43
CA VAL A 60 7.77 4.56 -20.09
C VAL A 60 8.21 4.65 -18.64
N LEU A 61 7.86 3.65 -17.82
CA LEU A 61 8.24 3.58 -16.41
C LEU A 61 8.42 2.11 -15.97
N ALA A 62 8.99 1.88 -14.78
CA ALA A 62 9.04 0.56 -14.16
C ALA A 62 7.77 0.30 -13.34
N ALA A 63 7.34 -0.96 -13.22
CA ALA A 63 6.23 -1.35 -12.34
C ALA A 63 6.45 -0.82 -10.90
N GLY A 64 5.35 -0.44 -10.22
CA GLY A 64 5.35 0.26 -8.94
C GLY A 64 5.34 1.79 -9.06
N GLN A 65 5.84 2.36 -10.17
CA GLN A 65 5.76 3.80 -10.44
C GLN A 65 4.34 4.23 -10.84
N THR A 66 4.04 5.53 -10.67
CA THR A 66 2.82 6.16 -11.19
C THR A 66 3.11 6.96 -12.47
N ALA A 67 2.17 6.98 -13.42
CA ALA A 67 2.24 7.85 -14.61
C ALA A 67 1.24 8.99 -14.48
N THR A 68 1.67 10.23 -14.76
CA THR A 68 0.75 11.37 -14.94
C THR A 68 0.63 11.72 -16.40
N PHE A 69 -0.57 11.58 -16.95
CA PHE A 69 -0.95 12.05 -18.28
C PHE A 69 -1.57 13.45 -18.16
N THR A 70 -1.20 14.35 -19.07
CA THR A 70 -1.72 15.72 -19.12
C THR A 70 -2.18 16.04 -20.54
N ALA A 71 -3.27 16.78 -20.68
CA ALA A 71 -3.77 17.24 -21.97
C ALA A 71 -4.58 18.53 -21.79
N ALA A 72 -4.64 19.34 -22.85
CA ALA A 72 -5.30 20.65 -22.83
C ALA A 72 -6.28 20.81 -23.99
N ALA A 73 -7.29 21.65 -23.81
CA ALA A 73 -8.29 21.93 -24.84
C ALA A 73 -8.72 23.41 -24.87
N SER A 74 -9.14 23.87 -26.04
CA SER A 74 -9.91 25.11 -26.25
C SER A 74 -11.37 24.79 -26.60
N GLY A 75 -12.18 25.82 -26.83
CA GLY A 75 -13.62 25.72 -27.08
C GLY A 75 -14.42 26.54 -26.06
N THR A 76 -15.69 26.81 -26.36
CA THR A 76 -16.54 27.60 -25.47
C THR A 76 -16.94 26.81 -24.22
N PRO A 77 -16.74 27.35 -22.99
CA PRO A 77 -17.14 26.69 -21.75
C PRO A 77 -18.66 26.49 -21.58
N PRO A 78 -19.12 25.58 -20.71
CA PRO A 78 -18.32 24.67 -19.88
C PRO A 78 -17.67 23.55 -20.71
N LEU A 79 -16.37 23.32 -20.49
CA LEU A 79 -15.65 22.16 -21.00
C LEU A 79 -15.66 21.07 -19.91
N ASN A 80 -16.17 19.90 -20.23
CA ASN A 80 -16.25 18.75 -19.34
C ASN A 80 -15.22 17.72 -19.80
N TYR A 81 -14.26 17.37 -18.94
CA TYR A 81 -13.18 16.43 -19.24
C TYR A 81 -13.53 15.04 -18.68
N GLN A 82 -13.10 13.99 -19.38
CA GLN A 82 -13.17 12.61 -18.91
C GLN A 82 -11.98 11.83 -19.47
N TRP A 83 -11.16 11.23 -18.60
CA TRP A 83 -10.11 10.30 -19.02
C TRP A 83 -10.63 8.88 -19.16
N ASN A 84 -10.17 8.18 -20.20
CA ASN A 84 -10.47 6.78 -20.46
C ASN A 84 -9.19 5.95 -20.46
N LYS A 85 -9.24 4.74 -19.91
CA LYS A 85 -8.22 3.70 -20.05
C LYS A 85 -8.75 2.61 -20.98
N ASN A 86 -8.03 2.31 -22.06
CA ASN A 86 -8.42 1.31 -23.07
C ASN A 86 -9.86 1.52 -23.61
N GLY A 87 -10.27 2.78 -23.76
CA GLY A 87 -11.61 3.18 -24.21
C GLY A 87 -12.70 3.25 -23.14
N THR A 88 -12.47 2.70 -21.93
CA THR A 88 -13.43 2.75 -20.81
C THR A 88 -13.15 3.94 -19.89
N ALA A 89 -14.20 4.67 -19.49
CA ALA A 89 -14.08 5.84 -18.63
C ALA A 89 -13.56 5.50 -17.22
N ILE A 90 -12.59 6.29 -16.75
CA ILE A 90 -12.01 6.19 -15.41
C ILE A 90 -12.86 7.03 -14.46
N SER A 91 -13.48 6.38 -13.47
CA SER A 91 -14.37 7.07 -12.52
C SER A 91 -13.66 8.22 -11.81
N GLY A 92 -14.28 9.40 -11.79
CA GLY A 92 -13.76 10.61 -11.14
C GLY A 92 -12.62 11.33 -11.87
N ALA A 93 -12.07 10.78 -12.97
CA ALA A 93 -10.95 11.39 -13.69
C ALA A 93 -11.40 12.51 -14.65
N THR A 94 -11.80 13.65 -14.08
CA THR A 94 -12.43 14.78 -14.80
C THR A 94 -11.57 16.06 -14.86
N GLY A 95 -10.27 15.96 -14.59
CA GLY A 95 -9.30 17.05 -14.73
C GLY A 95 -8.56 17.07 -16.08
N THR A 96 -7.80 18.13 -16.34
CA THR A 96 -6.83 18.22 -17.46
C THR A 96 -5.59 17.33 -17.28
N SER A 97 -5.46 16.71 -16.11
CA SER A 97 -4.46 15.68 -15.80
C SER A 97 -5.10 14.47 -15.14
N TYR A 98 -4.51 13.30 -15.37
CA TYR A 98 -4.83 12.06 -14.66
C TYR A 98 -3.54 11.36 -14.25
N THR A 99 -3.44 10.98 -12.98
CA THR A 99 -2.34 10.17 -12.43
C THR A 99 -2.84 8.75 -12.17
N THR A 100 -2.11 7.75 -12.65
CA THR A 100 -2.44 6.34 -12.40
C THR A 100 -2.23 5.97 -10.92
N PRO A 101 -2.88 4.92 -10.42
CA PRO A 101 -2.35 4.13 -9.30
C PRO A 101 -0.92 3.62 -9.60
N PRO A 102 -0.19 3.10 -8.58
CA PRO A 102 1.05 2.36 -8.80
C PRO A 102 0.84 1.26 -9.85
N THR A 103 1.65 1.30 -10.90
CA THR A 103 1.43 0.47 -12.10
C THR A 103 1.85 -0.97 -11.90
N VAL A 104 1.05 -1.92 -12.39
CA VAL A 104 1.36 -3.35 -12.37
C VAL A 104 1.77 -3.84 -13.77
N PRO A 105 2.46 -5.00 -13.92
CA PRO A 105 2.81 -5.53 -15.24
C PRO A 105 1.61 -5.71 -16.19
N GLY A 106 0.40 -5.94 -15.64
CA GLY A 106 -0.85 -6.00 -16.41
C GLY A 106 -1.36 -4.66 -16.95
N ASP A 107 -0.72 -3.53 -16.61
CA ASP A 107 -1.00 -2.21 -17.20
C ASP A 107 -0.21 -1.96 -18.49
N ASP A 108 0.77 -2.81 -18.84
CA ASP A 108 1.62 -2.63 -20.01
C ASP A 108 0.81 -2.58 -21.32
N GLY A 109 1.11 -1.59 -22.17
CA GLY A 109 0.36 -1.32 -23.39
C GLY A 109 -0.98 -0.61 -23.18
N SER A 110 -1.37 -0.28 -21.95
CA SER A 110 -2.59 0.48 -21.69
C SER A 110 -2.56 1.83 -22.40
N THR A 111 -3.69 2.19 -23.01
CA THR A 111 -3.88 3.46 -23.72
C THR A 111 -4.75 4.41 -22.90
N PHE A 112 -4.34 5.66 -22.83
CA PHE A 112 -5.03 6.73 -22.12
C PHE A 112 -5.44 7.83 -23.10
N THR A 113 -6.74 8.15 -23.11
CA THR A 113 -7.30 9.25 -23.91
C THR A 113 -8.12 10.18 -23.03
N MET A 114 -8.11 11.47 -23.37
CA MET A 114 -8.99 12.48 -22.78
C MET A 114 -10.11 12.81 -23.78
N ILE A 115 -11.36 12.73 -23.34
CA ILE A 115 -12.52 13.27 -24.05
C ILE A 115 -12.89 14.61 -23.41
N VAL A 116 -13.14 15.63 -24.23
CA VAL A 116 -13.60 16.96 -23.80
C VAL A 116 -14.92 17.28 -24.51
N THR A 117 -15.95 17.58 -23.74
CA THR A 117 -17.32 17.79 -24.25
C THR A 117 -17.88 19.14 -23.79
N ASN A 118 -18.50 19.87 -24.71
CA ASN A 118 -19.29 21.07 -24.41
C ASN A 118 -20.73 20.96 -24.97
N ALA A 119 -21.46 22.07 -24.96
CA ALA A 119 -22.88 22.12 -25.35
C ALA A 119 -23.18 21.81 -26.84
N ILE A 120 -22.17 21.66 -27.71
CA ILE A 120 -22.37 21.38 -29.15
C ILE A 120 -21.65 20.12 -29.62
N ASN A 121 -20.44 19.82 -29.14
CA ASN A 121 -19.69 18.67 -29.61
C ASN A 121 -18.69 18.15 -28.55
N SER A 122 -18.00 17.05 -28.89
CA SER A 122 -16.83 16.57 -28.15
C SER A 122 -15.60 16.46 -29.05
N ALA A 123 -14.42 16.50 -28.44
CA ALA A 123 -13.16 16.15 -29.05
C ALA A 123 -12.45 15.08 -28.20
N THR A 124 -11.67 14.21 -28.84
CA THR A 124 -10.91 13.14 -28.18
C THR A 124 -9.43 13.34 -28.49
N SER A 125 -8.56 13.15 -27.50
CA SER A 125 -7.13 13.20 -27.69
C SER A 125 -6.63 12.00 -28.51
N MET A 126 -5.41 12.13 -29.04
CA MET A 126 -4.62 10.96 -29.41
C MET A 126 -4.40 10.07 -28.17
N PRO A 127 -4.28 8.74 -28.35
CA PRO A 127 -3.95 7.84 -27.24
C PRO A 127 -2.49 7.99 -26.83
N ALA A 128 -2.25 8.25 -25.56
CA ALA A 128 -0.94 8.03 -24.95
C ALA A 128 -0.84 6.57 -24.49
N THR A 129 0.25 5.89 -24.82
CA THR A 129 0.50 4.52 -24.37
C THR A 129 1.36 4.54 -23.10
N LEU A 130 0.98 3.72 -22.12
CA LEU A 130 1.80 3.37 -20.98
C LEU A 130 2.62 2.12 -21.32
N LYS A 131 3.95 2.25 -21.30
CA LYS A 131 4.87 1.10 -21.33
C LYS A 131 5.33 0.84 -19.89
N VAL A 132 4.96 -0.32 -19.36
CA VAL A 132 5.46 -0.80 -18.07
C VAL A 132 6.63 -1.72 -18.34
N LEU A 133 7.82 -1.28 -17.95
CA LEU A 133 9.00 -2.13 -17.86
C LEU A 133 8.89 -2.99 -16.61
N PRO A 134 9.49 -4.21 -16.59
CA PRO A 134 9.75 -4.90 -15.34
C PRO A 134 10.46 -3.96 -14.36
N ALA A 135 10.17 -4.10 -13.06
CA ALA A 135 11.05 -3.53 -12.05
C ALA A 135 12.47 -4.10 -12.27
N PRO A 136 13.55 -3.32 -12.05
CA PRO A 136 14.89 -3.86 -12.08
C PRO A 136 14.97 -5.04 -11.11
N PRO A 137 15.50 -6.21 -11.52
CA PRO A 137 15.66 -7.33 -10.61
C PRO A 137 16.56 -6.89 -9.43
N PRO A 138 16.28 -7.34 -8.20
CA PRO A 138 17.13 -7.04 -7.05
C PRO A 138 18.60 -7.34 -7.37
N GLN A 139 19.47 -6.36 -7.15
CA GLN A 139 20.90 -6.52 -7.35
C GLN A 139 21.52 -7.31 -6.19
N ALA A 140 22.71 -7.88 -6.39
CA ALA A 140 23.47 -8.61 -5.37
C ALA A 140 23.99 -7.67 -4.26
N GLY A 141 23.07 -7.22 -3.41
CA GLY A 141 23.21 -6.07 -2.52
C GLY A 141 21.87 -5.61 -1.93
N ASP A 142 20.79 -5.71 -2.71
CA ASP A 142 19.47 -5.20 -2.32
C ASP A 142 18.80 -6.01 -1.20
N LEU A 143 18.93 -7.35 -1.19
CA LEU A 143 18.14 -8.25 -0.31
C LEU A 143 18.96 -9.12 0.66
N ARG A 144 20.25 -8.87 0.84
CA ARG A 144 21.17 -9.79 1.54
C ARG A 144 20.81 -10.19 2.98
N PHE A 145 19.94 -9.42 3.64
CA PHE A 145 19.50 -9.66 5.02
C PHE A 145 18.04 -10.15 5.12
N GLN A 146 17.27 -10.05 4.02
CA GLN A 146 15.94 -10.63 3.89
C GLN A 146 16.06 -11.91 3.06
N GLN A 147 15.97 -13.08 3.71
CA GLN A 147 16.21 -14.40 3.10
C GLN A 147 17.70 -14.72 2.82
N VAL A 148 18.62 -13.90 3.32
CA VAL A 148 20.02 -14.25 3.68
C VAL A 148 20.81 -14.96 2.56
N ASP A 149 20.96 -14.25 1.43
CA ASP A 149 21.63 -14.65 0.17
C ASP A 149 20.97 -15.80 -0.64
N ALA A 150 19.74 -16.20 -0.28
CA ALA A 150 18.87 -16.86 -1.24
C ALA A 150 18.59 -15.94 -2.45
N PRO A 151 18.64 -16.44 -3.71
CA PRO A 151 18.14 -15.69 -4.86
C PRO A 151 16.68 -15.27 -4.63
N SER A 152 16.35 -14.01 -4.95
CA SER A 152 15.09 -13.30 -4.61
C SER A 152 13.81 -13.81 -5.29
N THR A 153 13.72 -15.12 -5.52
CA THR A 153 12.68 -15.82 -6.26
C THR A 153 11.59 -16.42 -5.37
N ILE A 154 11.64 -16.18 -4.05
CA ILE A 154 10.62 -16.60 -3.09
C ILE A 154 9.42 -15.65 -3.19
N ASN A 155 8.79 -15.72 -4.36
CA ASN A 155 7.58 -15.01 -4.73
C ASN A 155 6.39 -15.68 -4.02
N GLY A 156 5.98 -15.11 -2.89
CA GLY A 156 4.62 -15.25 -2.37
C GLY A 156 4.49 -16.11 -1.12
N TYR A 157 3.56 -15.68 -0.25
CA TYR A 157 2.98 -16.52 0.80
C TYR A 157 2.13 -17.60 0.12
N VAL A 158 2.58 -18.85 0.18
CA VAL A 158 1.74 -19.99 -0.19
C VAL A 158 0.85 -20.30 1.02
N ALA A 159 -0.45 -20.54 0.80
CA ALA A 159 -1.40 -20.84 1.87
C ALA A 159 -1.18 -22.24 2.51
N GLY A 160 -0.07 -22.40 3.23
CA GLY A 160 0.27 -23.56 4.06
C GLY A 160 -0.23 -23.39 5.50
N GLY A 161 -0.82 -24.44 6.06
CA GLY A 161 -1.44 -24.39 7.39
C GLY A 161 -0.46 -24.60 8.55
N LEU A 162 0.39 -23.61 8.84
CA LEU A 162 1.32 -23.61 9.98
C LEU A 162 1.45 -22.23 10.67
N HIS A 163 0.30 -21.66 11.05
CA HIS A 163 0.28 -20.73 12.19
C HIS A 163 0.55 -21.53 13.46
N THR A 164 1.75 -21.41 14.05
CA THR A 164 1.97 -21.82 15.45
C THR A 164 1.97 -20.59 16.33
N SER A 165 1.06 -20.52 17.30
CA SER A 165 1.06 -19.46 18.31
C SER A 165 2.23 -19.68 19.28
N ILE A 166 3.17 -18.74 19.32
CA ILE A 166 4.15 -18.65 20.41
C ILE A 166 3.40 -18.06 21.61
N GLY A 167 2.80 -18.92 22.43
CA GLY A 167 2.37 -18.53 23.78
C GLY A 167 3.59 -18.34 24.67
N GLY A 168 3.51 -17.45 25.66
CA GLY A 168 4.62 -17.03 26.54
C GLY A 168 5.24 -18.08 27.48
N GLY A 169 5.19 -19.37 27.16
CA GLY A 169 5.88 -20.46 27.86
C GLY A 169 6.50 -21.43 26.86
N ILE A 170 7.82 -21.38 26.69
CA ILE A 170 8.47 -21.74 25.41
C ILE A 170 9.41 -22.95 25.50
N ARG A 171 9.48 -23.68 24.38
CA ARG A 171 10.64 -24.46 23.95
C ARG A 171 11.10 -23.86 22.61
N LEU A 172 12.40 -23.92 22.34
CA LEU A 172 12.94 -23.51 21.04
C LEU A 172 12.27 -24.31 19.92
N TRP A 173 11.79 -23.61 18.89
CA TRP A 173 11.24 -24.22 17.68
C TRP A 173 12.12 -23.83 16.49
N ASN A 174 12.87 -24.81 15.98
CA ASN A 174 13.59 -24.71 14.72
C ASN A 174 12.72 -25.39 13.65
N PHE A 175 12.59 -24.73 12.50
CA PHE A 175 11.81 -25.23 11.37
C PHE A 175 12.72 -25.85 10.31
N ASP A 176 12.13 -26.69 9.45
CA ASP A 176 12.82 -27.19 8.25
C ASP A 176 13.15 -26.01 7.30
N ASN A 177 13.88 -26.31 6.21
CA ASN A 177 14.34 -25.28 5.27
C ASN A 177 13.17 -24.47 4.68
N SER A 178 12.97 -23.24 5.15
CA SER A 178 11.83 -22.39 4.84
C SER A 178 12.17 -20.89 4.91
N VAL A 179 11.24 -20.03 4.51
CA VAL A 179 11.26 -18.58 4.80
C VAL A 179 10.18 -18.28 5.82
N GLY A 180 10.58 -17.67 6.93
CA GLY A 180 9.69 -17.07 7.91
C GLY A 180 9.25 -15.70 7.47
N THR A 181 7.94 -15.44 7.51
CA THR A 181 7.36 -14.10 7.45
C THR A 181 7.23 -13.52 8.88
N PRO A 182 7.23 -12.19 9.08
CA PRO A 182 7.55 -11.59 10.38
C PRO A 182 6.54 -11.92 11.47
N LEU A 183 6.97 -11.71 12.72
CA LEU A 183 6.11 -11.79 13.90
C LEU A 183 4.85 -10.91 13.70
N THR A 184 3.72 -11.38 14.22
CA THR A 184 2.52 -10.55 14.34
C THR A 184 2.79 -9.43 15.34
N LEU A 185 2.80 -8.18 14.89
CA LEU A 185 3.08 -7.02 15.74
C LEU A 185 1.80 -6.26 16.10
N GLY A 186 1.76 -5.68 17.30
CA GLY A 186 0.71 -4.76 17.73
C GLY A 186 0.02 -5.16 19.03
N ASP A 187 -1.26 -4.79 19.16
CA ASP A 187 -2.00 -4.79 20.43
C ASP A 187 -2.49 -6.19 20.90
N VAL A 188 -1.75 -7.25 20.54
CA VAL A 188 -2.15 -8.66 20.77
C VAL A 188 -1.84 -9.18 22.17
N CYS A 189 -1.09 -8.42 22.98
CA CYS A 189 -0.99 -8.64 24.43
C CYS A 189 -2.24 -8.09 25.14
N ALA A 190 -3.35 -8.80 25.01
CA ALA A 190 -4.63 -8.48 25.67
C ALA A 190 -4.96 -9.53 26.74
N PRO A 191 -5.07 -9.18 28.04
CA PRO A 191 -5.13 -10.15 29.13
C PRO A 191 -6.39 -11.02 29.12
N SER A 192 -6.27 -12.24 28.61
CA SER A 192 -7.30 -13.28 28.77
C SER A 192 -7.36 -13.69 30.25
N THR A 193 -8.49 -13.43 30.91
CA THR A 193 -8.64 -13.64 32.36
C THR A 193 -8.36 -15.09 32.77
N GLY A 194 -7.24 -15.30 33.47
CA GLY A 194 -6.82 -16.61 33.98
C GLY A 194 -5.51 -17.16 33.38
N ASN A 195 -4.91 -16.50 32.39
CA ASN A 195 -3.60 -16.87 31.84
C ASN A 195 -2.66 -15.64 31.80
N PRO A 196 -1.51 -15.63 32.50
CA PRO A 196 -0.54 -14.54 32.42
C PRO A 196 0.20 -14.49 31.08
N PHE A 197 0.19 -15.58 30.30
CA PHE A 197 0.88 -15.68 29.01
C PHE A 197 -0.04 -15.27 27.85
N SER A 198 -0.61 -14.06 27.91
CA SER A 198 -1.67 -13.62 26.98
C SER A 198 -1.18 -13.07 25.64
N CYS A 199 0.09 -12.67 25.53
CA CYS A 199 0.70 -12.38 24.24
C CYS A 199 0.73 -13.65 23.37
N THR A 200 0.15 -13.59 22.17
CA THR A 200 0.17 -14.68 21.19
C THR A 200 0.73 -14.19 19.86
N TRP A 201 2.06 -14.21 19.74
CA TRP A 201 2.69 -14.00 18.45
C TRP A 201 2.35 -15.16 17.53
N SER A 202 1.85 -14.86 16.33
CA SER A 202 1.85 -15.80 15.21
C SER A 202 2.95 -15.42 14.23
N PHE A 203 3.43 -16.43 13.51
CA PHE A 203 4.23 -16.28 12.31
C PHE A 203 3.71 -17.28 11.27
N GLY A 204 4.15 -17.12 10.02
CA GLY A 204 3.92 -18.10 8.96
C GLY A 204 5.23 -18.41 8.26
N GLU A 205 5.52 -19.69 8.11
CA GLU A 205 6.61 -20.16 7.25
C GLU A 205 6.10 -20.47 5.83
N SER A 206 7.03 -20.50 4.87
CA SER A 206 6.77 -20.99 3.51
C SER A 206 7.99 -21.79 3.02
N PRO A 207 7.80 -22.99 2.43
CA PRO A 207 8.91 -23.85 2.03
C PRO A 207 9.76 -23.18 0.95
N LEU A 208 11.07 -23.43 0.97
CA LEU A 208 11.98 -22.91 -0.05
C LEU A 208 11.62 -23.42 -1.46
N PRO A 209 11.88 -22.64 -2.52
CA PRO A 209 11.85 -23.14 -3.88
C PRO A 209 12.81 -24.33 -4.05
N LEU A 210 12.48 -25.26 -4.95
CA LEU A 210 13.14 -26.57 -5.12
C LEU A 210 14.67 -26.56 -5.42
N ASN A 211 15.29 -25.38 -5.55
CA ASN A 211 16.73 -25.20 -5.80
C ASN A 211 17.42 -24.30 -4.75
N VAL A 212 16.74 -23.91 -3.67
CA VAL A 212 17.31 -23.14 -2.55
C VAL A 212 17.38 -24.06 -1.33
N SER A 213 18.52 -24.09 -0.66
CA SER A 213 18.80 -25.00 0.46
C SER A 213 19.86 -24.39 1.38
N GLY A 214 19.74 -24.64 2.68
CA GLY A 214 20.62 -24.02 3.68
C GLY A 214 20.12 -22.65 4.13
N LEU A 215 18.80 -22.47 4.23
CA LEU A 215 18.16 -21.36 4.95
C LEU A 215 17.15 -21.98 5.93
N ASN A 216 17.43 -21.88 7.23
CA ASN A 216 16.53 -22.32 8.29
C ASN A 216 15.89 -21.10 8.97
N VAL A 217 14.78 -21.32 9.66
CA VAL A 217 14.10 -20.31 10.46
C VAL A 217 14.00 -20.77 11.90
N GLY A 218 14.30 -19.87 12.82
CA GLY A 218 14.13 -20.09 14.25
C GLY A 218 13.30 -18.97 14.88
N TYR A 219 12.59 -19.34 15.94
CA TYR A 219 11.81 -18.41 16.75
C TYR A 219 12.12 -18.61 18.22
N LEU A 220 12.29 -17.49 18.93
CA LEU A 220 12.53 -17.45 20.37
C LEU A 220 11.64 -16.37 20.97
N ALA A 221 11.18 -16.60 22.19
CA ALA A 221 10.48 -15.60 22.98
C ALA A 221 10.79 -15.83 24.46
N GLY A 222 10.49 -14.86 25.31
CA GLY A 222 10.71 -14.95 26.76
C GLY A 222 9.62 -14.25 27.56
N SER A 223 9.46 -14.70 28.80
CA SER A 223 8.58 -14.12 29.83
C SER A 223 9.39 -13.58 31.02
N ALA A 224 10.53 -12.97 30.70
CA ALA A 224 11.44 -12.27 31.61
C ALA A 224 12.36 -11.39 30.74
N PHE A 225 11.97 -10.15 30.46
CA PHE A 225 12.62 -9.23 29.51
C PHE A 225 14.12 -9.03 29.79
N ALA A 226 14.54 -9.15 31.05
CA ALA A 226 15.95 -9.13 31.45
C ALA A 226 16.84 -10.22 30.79
N ASN A 227 16.27 -11.28 30.22
CA ASN A 227 17.00 -12.34 29.52
C ASN A 227 17.29 -12.02 28.04
N LEU A 228 16.67 -10.98 27.46
CA LEU A 228 16.73 -10.66 26.03
C LEU A 228 18.16 -10.64 25.47
N ASP A 229 19.08 -9.92 26.11
CA ASP A 229 20.48 -9.83 25.66
C ASP A 229 21.19 -11.19 25.64
N SER A 230 20.89 -12.06 26.61
CA SER A 230 21.47 -13.41 26.66
C SER A 230 20.90 -14.32 25.58
N ASP A 231 19.61 -14.20 25.27
CA ASP A 231 18.97 -14.98 24.20
C ASP A 231 19.35 -14.50 22.79
N VAL A 232 19.46 -13.19 22.59
CA VAL A 232 20.05 -12.60 21.38
C VAL A 232 21.49 -13.07 21.21
N SER A 233 22.28 -13.13 22.29
CA SER A 233 23.64 -13.68 22.25
C SER A 233 23.68 -15.20 21.98
N ASN A 234 22.63 -15.95 22.32
CA ASN A 234 22.52 -17.38 21.97
C ASN A 234 22.15 -17.58 20.49
N VAL A 235 21.34 -16.67 19.92
CA VAL A 235 20.95 -16.67 18.50
C VAL A 235 22.05 -16.14 17.58
N ASN A 236 22.88 -15.20 18.05
CA ASN A 236 23.94 -14.54 17.27
C ASN A 236 25.14 -15.47 16.98
N SER A 237 24.91 -16.50 16.16
CA SER A 237 25.87 -17.55 15.77
C SER A 237 26.91 -17.11 14.73
N GLY A 238 26.88 -15.84 14.31
CA GLY A 238 27.59 -15.34 13.13
C GLY A 238 26.94 -15.74 11.80
N HIS A 239 26.07 -16.75 11.77
CA HIS A 239 25.34 -17.18 10.56
C HIS A 239 23.83 -16.92 10.64
N ALA A 240 23.38 -16.28 11.72
CA ALA A 240 21.99 -15.89 11.96
C ALA A 240 21.78 -14.38 11.77
N VAL A 241 20.61 -14.02 11.23
CA VAL A 241 20.11 -12.63 11.16
C VAL A 241 18.73 -12.60 11.83
N ILE A 242 18.57 -11.78 12.86
CA ILE A 242 17.25 -11.51 13.47
C ILE A 242 16.46 -10.58 12.54
N THR A 243 15.28 -11.02 12.12
CA THR A 243 14.42 -10.41 11.08
C THR A 243 13.16 -9.76 11.63
N SER A 244 12.83 -9.98 12.90
CA SER A 244 11.74 -9.29 13.60
C SER A 244 11.98 -9.38 15.11
N ILE A 245 11.52 -8.35 15.83
CA ILE A 245 11.52 -8.28 17.29
C ILE A 245 10.21 -7.61 17.74
N ASP A 246 9.60 -8.13 18.78
CA ASP A 246 8.48 -7.49 19.47
C ASP A 246 8.73 -7.47 20.98
N LEU A 247 8.48 -6.33 21.62
CA LEU A 247 8.84 -6.08 23.02
C LEU A 247 7.64 -5.50 23.76
N HIS A 248 7.22 -6.18 24.83
CA HIS A 248 6.17 -5.71 25.75
C HIS A 248 6.73 -5.67 27.18
N PRO A 249 7.53 -4.63 27.53
CA PRO A 249 8.19 -4.55 28.83
C PRO A 249 7.21 -4.46 30.00
N ASP A 250 6.02 -3.89 29.78
CA ASP A 250 4.96 -3.79 30.78
C ASP A 250 4.37 -5.18 31.18
N ASP A 251 4.45 -6.16 30.26
CA ASP A 251 4.09 -7.57 30.50
C ASP A 251 5.32 -8.45 30.81
N ASP A 252 6.53 -7.87 30.90
CA ASP A 252 7.83 -8.57 31.06
C ASP A 252 8.12 -9.61 29.94
N THR A 253 7.65 -9.37 28.71
CA THR A 253 7.77 -10.34 27.59
C THR A 253 8.39 -9.79 26.29
N TYR A 254 8.90 -10.69 25.46
CA TYR A 254 9.45 -10.40 24.13
C TYR A 254 9.36 -11.60 23.19
N ALA A 255 9.43 -11.34 21.88
CA ALA A 255 9.64 -12.34 20.84
C ALA A 255 10.65 -11.87 19.79
N ILE A 256 11.39 -12.80 19.19
CA ILE A 256 12.28 -12.61 18.04
C ILE A 256 12.07 -13.71 17.00
N SER A 257 12.15 -13.34 15.72
CA SER A 257 12.31 -14.29 14.60
C SER A 257 13.68 -14.12 13.97
N TYR A 258 14.33 -15.21 13.61
CA TYR A 258 15.63 -15.17 12.95
C TYR A 258 15.74 -16.20 11.82
N MET A 259 16.62 -15.90 10.87
CA MET A 259 16.99 -16.79 9.76
C MET A 259 18.46 -17.18 9.89
N GLU A 260 18.78 -18.46 9.73
CA GLU A 260 20.14 -18.98 9.71
C GLU A 260 20.50 -19.47 8.30
N ALA A 261 21.66 -19.06 7.77
CA ALA A 261 22.07 -19.40 6.41
C ALA A 261 23.42 -20.12 6.34
N VAL A 262 23.53 -21.09 5.43
CA VAL A 262 24.77 -21.85 5.16
C VAL A 262 25.70 -21.04 4.26
N GLN A 263 26.21 -19.92 4.79
CA GLN A 263 27.16 -19.03 4.13
C GLN A 263 28.60 -19.29 4.56
N SER A 264 29.56 -18.93 3.70
CA SER A 264 31.00 -19.07 3.96
C SER A 264 31.62 -17.95 4.81
N THR A 265 30.85 -16.90 5.11
CA THR A 265 31.26 -15.71 5.87
C THR A 265 30.10 -15.29 6.78
N GLY A 266 30.42 -14.57 7.86
CA GLY A 266 29.44 -14.25 8.90
C GLY A 266 28.76 -12.90 8.77
N PHE A 267 27.94 -12.62 9.78
CA PHE A 267 27.27 -11.36 10.03
C PHE A 267 27.68 -10.80 11.39
N THR A 268 27.96 -9.49 11.44
CA THR A 268 28.24 -8.77 12.69
C THR A 268 26.98 -8.05 13.16
N LEU A 269 26.38 -8.51 14.26
CA LEU A 269 25.28 -7.83 14.94
C LEU A 269 25.76 -6.54 15.62
N THR A 270 24.99 -5.46 15.42
CA THR A 270 24.98 -4.24 16.22
C THR A 270 23.56 -4.02 16.75
N GLN A 271 23.43 -3.69 18.04
CA GLN A 271 22.12 -3.44 18.67
C GLN A 271 22.12 -2.17 19.53
N GLY A 272 20.93 -1.61 19.76
CA GLY A 272 20.76 -0.55 20.74
C GLY A 272 19.31 -0.10 20.92
N THR A 273 19.10 0.79 21.88
CA THR A 273 17.79 1.41 22.16
C THR A 273 17.93 2.93 22.13
N VAL A 274 17.05 3.61 21.39
CA VAL A 274 17.08 5.07 21.19
C VAL A 274 15.67 5.67 21.20
N ALA A 275 15.57 6.98 21.48
CA ALA A 275 14.32 7.70 21.27
C ALA A 275 13.94 7.71 19.76
N PRO A 276 12.66 7.58 19.37
CA PRO A 276 12.22 7.44 17.98
C PRO A 276 12.79 8.49 17.01
N GLY A 277 12.84 9.76 17.42
CA GLY A 277 13.40 10.84 16.61
C GLY A 277 14.92 10.75 16.35
N SER A 278 15.64 9.90 17.08
CA SER A 278 17.08 9.64 16.87
C SER A 278 17.34 8.50 15.89
N LEU A 279 16.36 7.63 15.64
CA LEU A 279 16.57 6.42 14.84
C LEU A 279 16.98 6.71 13.39
N GLN A 280 16.52 7.82 12.80
CA GLN A 280 16.99 8.24 11.46
C GLN A 280 18.50 8.48 11.43
N ALA A 281 19.08 9.09 12.48
CA ALA A 281 20.52 9.32 12.55
C ALA A 281 21.28 8.00 12.69
N VAL A 282 20.78 7.09 13.54
CA VAL A 282 21.31 5.72 13.69
C VAL A 282 21.28 4.97 12.36
N ALA A 283 20.13 4.87 11.71
CA ALA A 283 19.97 4.16 10.44
C ALA A 283 20.85 4.74 9.32
N THR A 284 21.09 6.06 9.34
CA THR A 284 22.03 6.71 8.42
C THR A 284 23.48 6.32 8.73
N GLN A 285 23.87 6.23 10.01
CA GLN A 285 25.20 5.80 10.43
C GLN A 285 25.44 4.32 10.08
N GLU A 286 24.51 3.44 10.42
CA GLU A 286 24.57 2.00 10.08
C GLU A 286 24.74 1.80 8.57
N GLY A 287 23.97 2.52 7.74
CA GLY A 287 24.12 2.46 6.30
C GLY A 287 25.48 2.93 5.77
N THR A 288 26.18 3.82 6.48
CA THR A 288 27.58 4.20 6.17
C THR A 288 28.63 3.20 6.64
N LEU A 289 28.27 2.26 7.52
CA LEU A 289 29.10 1.15 7.99
C LEU A 289 28.86 -0.14 7.18
N SER A 290 28.08 -0.07 6.10
CA SER A 290 27.60 -1.23 5.33
C SER A 290 26.70 -2.18 6.13
N HIS A 291 26.06 -1.67 7.19
CA HIS A 291 25.06 -2.38 7.96
C HIS A 291 23.64 -2.06 7.48
N VAL A 292 22.70 -2.97 7.77
CA VAL A 292 21.26 -2.80 7.54
C VAL A 292 20.50 -3.07 8.83
N ILE A 293 19.57 -2.20 9.21
CA ILE A 293 18.63 -2.46 10.31
C ILE A 293 17.59 -3.48 9.82
N THR A 294 17.54 -4.64 10.47
CA THR A 294 16.73 -5.81 10.08
C THR A 294 15.55 -6.08 11.02
N ALA A 295 15.58 -5.53 12.23
CA ALA A 295 14.50 -5.66 13.20
C ALA A 295 14.41 -4.39 14.06
N VAL A 296 13.20 -3.95 14.35
CA VAL A 296 12.91 -2.86 15.31
C VAL A 296 11.68 -3.21 16.13
N SER A 297 11.62 -2.79 17.39
CA SER A 297 10.39 -2.72 18.16
C SER A 297 10.28 -1.34 18.80
N PHE A 298 9.08 -0.77 18.79
CA PHE A 298 8.78 0.56 19.31
C PHE A 298 7.74 0.41 20.42
N SER A 299 8.17 0.58 21.67
CA SER A 299 7.34 0.45 22.86
C SER A 299 7.77 1.42 23.97
N ALA A 300 6.80 1.92 24.74
CA ALA A 300 7.02 2.84 25.86
C ALA A 300 7.92 4.04 25.50
N GLY A 301 7.67 4.66 24.34
CA GLY A 301 8.42 5.82 23.85
C GLY A 301 9.86 5.55 23.38
N ASN A 302 10.31 4.29 23.29
CA ASN A 302 11.67 3.90 22.90
C ASN A 302 11.67 2.94 21.71
N VAL A 303 12.67 3.04 20.82
CA VAL A 303 12.90 2.06 19.75
C VAL A 303 14.15 1.26 20.05
N THR A 304 13.99 -0.04 20.24
CA THR A 304 15.10 -1.02 20.21
C THR A 304 15.27 -1.51 18.77
N TYR A 305 16.51 -1.58 18.29
CA TYR A 305 16.84 -2.00 16.93
C TYR A 305 17.98 -3.03 16.91
N PHE A 306 17.92 -3.92 15.92
CA PHE A 306 19.03 -4.80 15.52
C PHE A 306 19.44 -4.48 14.10
N SER A 307 20.76 -4.48 13.89
CA SER A 307 21.43 -4.08 12.67
C SER A 307 22.56 -5.06 12.36
N TYR A 308 22.75 -5.42 11.10
CA TYR A 308 23.76 -6.41 10.71
C TYR A 308 24.64 -5.90 9.58
N GLY A 309 25.95 -6.02 9.73
CA GLY A 309 26.95 -5.94 8.65
C GLY A 309 27.29 -7.34 8.12
N TRP A 310 27.58 -7.45 6.83
CA TRP A 310 28.01 -8.72 6.21
C TRP A 310 29.53 -8.74 6.01
N GLU A 311 30.22 -9.75 6.55
CA GLU A 311 31.70 -9.76 6.61
C GLU A 311 32.38 -9.83 5.23
N SER A 312 31.69 -10.37 4.21
CA SER A 312 32.18 -10.43 2.83
C SER A 312 31.90 -9.18 2.00
N ASP A 313 31.09 -8.23 2.48
CA ASP A 313 30.96 -6.91 1.87
C ASP A 313 30.85 -5.77 2.90
N PRO A 314 31.99 -5.35 3.47
CA PRO A 314 32.09 -4.15 4.31
C PRO A 314 32.11 -2.83 3.48
N SER A 315 31.66 -2.84 2.22
CA SER A 315 31.84 -1.73 1.27
C SER A 315 30.56 -1.19 0.62
N THR A 316 29.48 -1.98 0.56
CA THR A 316 28.19 -1.48 0.06
C THR A 316 27.60 -0.46 1.02
N ALA A 317 27.69 0.82 0.68
CA ALA A 317 27.01 1.87 1.42
C ALA A 317 25.49 1.80 1.16
N TYR A 318 24.71 1.81 2.22
CA TYR A 318 23.25 1.87 2.17
C TYR A 318 22.75 3.29 2.47
N GLU A 319 21.59 3.63 1.93
CA GLU A 319 20.79 4.78 2.34
C GLU A 319 19.56 4.26 3.08
N ALA A 320 19.24 4.86 4.22
CA ALA A 320 18.10 4.45 5.06
C ALA A 320 17.16 5.62 5.34
N GLN A 321 15.86 5.35 5.33
CA GLN A 321 14.78 6.29 5.63
C GLN A 321 13.86 5.68 6.69
N VAL A 322 13.84 6.29 7.87
CA VAL A 322 12.93 5.94 8.96
C VAL A 322 11.62 6.71 8.81
N VAL A 323 10.50 6.05 9.07
CA VAL A 323 9.18 6.68 9.10
C VAL A 323 8.39 6.19 10.32
N THR A 324 7.97 7.12 11.18
CA THR A 324 6.97 6.87 12.24
C THR A 324 5.56 7.01 11.67
N ALA A 325 4.67 6.06 11.96
CA ALA A 325 3.29 6.04 11.45
C ALA A 325 2.28 5.57 12.51
N THR A 326 1.03 6.00 12.37
CA THR A 326 -0.13 5.35 13.03
C THR A 326 -0.65 4.21 12.17
N PHE A 327 -1.43 3.28 12.74
CA PHE A 327 -2.09 2.20 11.97
C PHE A 327 -2.85 2.71 10.73
N ALA A 328 -3.54 3.85 10.85
CA ALA A 328 -4.27 4.49 9.76
C ALA A 328 -3.40 5.13 8.66
N THR A 329 -2.13 5.44 8.96
CA THR A 329 -1.16 6.03 8.01
C THR A 329 -0.12 5.01 7.52
N LEU A 330 -0.09 3.82 8.11
CA LEU A 330 0.92 2.78 7.90
C LEU A 330 1.13 2.42 6.43
N GLY A 331 0.03 2.16 5.70
CA GLY A 331 0.09 1.79 4.29
C GLY A 331 0.56 2.91 3.38
N ALA A 332 0.31 4.18 3.74
CA ALA A 332 0.85 5.33 3.01
C ALA A 332 2.35 5.49 3.26
N ALA A 333 2.82 5.30 4.50
CA ALA A 333 4.24 5.31 4.84
C ALA A 333 5.02 4.22 4.07
N ALA A 334 4.51 2.98 4.10
CA ALA A 334 5.08 1.85 3.36
C ALA A 334 5.11 2.10 1.84
N THR A 335 3.99 2.57 1.26
CA THR A 335 3.91 2.89 -0.18
C THR A 335 4.88 4.00 -0.58
N ASN A 336 5.04 5.04 0.25
CA ASN A 336 5.96 6.15 -0.03
C ASN A 336 7.43 5.71 0.00
N LEU A 337 7.82 4.84 0.95
CA LEU A 337 9.15 4.22 0.97
C LEU A 337 9.42 3.43 -0.32
N GLY A 338 8.47 2.58 -0.72
CA GLY A 338 8.53 1.82 -1.97
C GLY A 338 8.67 2.73 -3.21
N GLN A 339 7.90 3.81 -3.30
CA GLN A 339 8.00 4.80 -4.39
C GLN A 339 9.36 5.51 -4.44
N MET A 340 10.01 5.71 -3.29
CA MET A 340 11.37 6.25 -3.20
C MET A 340 12.48 5.20 -3.46
N GLY A 341 12.11 3.94 -3.71
CA GLY A 341 13.03 2.83 -4.00
C GLY A 341 13.65 2.17 -2.77
N TYR A 342 13.14 2.45 -1.58
CA TYR A 342 13.50 1.71 -0.38
C TYR A 342 12.72 0.39 -0.31
N ILE A 343 13.42 -0.67 0.10
CA ILE A 343 12.82 -1.91 0.61
C ILE A 343 12.59 -1.78 2.13
N ILE A 344 11.53 -2.33 2.68
CA ILE A 344 11.20 -2.23 4.12
C ILE A 344 11.97 -3.30 4.88
N THR A 345 13.18 -2.97 5.37
CA THR A 345 14.09 -3.95 6.01
C THR A 345 13.78 -4.21 7.46
N ALA A 346 13.12 -3.28 8.15
CA ALA A 346 12.63 -3.50 9.52
C ALA A 346 11.28 -2.83 9.74
N PHE A 347 10.44 -3.50 10.54
CA PHE A 347 9.11 -3.06 10.93
C PHE A 347 8.87 -3.34 12.41
N GLY A 348 8.23 -2.42 13.13
CA GLY A 348 8.04 -2.51 14.58
C GLY A 348 6.96 -1.61 15.15
N GLY A 349 6.42 -1.96 16.31
CA GLY A 349 5.59 -1.07 17.14
C GLY A 349 4.16 -1.56 17.39
N ASN A 350 3.37 -0.70 18.03
CA ASN A 350 2.04 -1.03 18.54
C ASN A 350 1.01 0.10 18.32
N GLY A 351 -0.24 -0.12 18.69
CA GLY A 351 -1.35 0.83 18.51
C GLY A 351 -1.37 2.01 19.49
N THR A 352 -0.57 1.95 20.57
CA THR A 352 -0.45 2.97 21.63
C THR A 352 0.71 3.93 21.35
N ASP A 353 1.93 3.41 21.15
CA ASP A 353 3.12 4.18 20.78
C ASP A 353 3.10 4.62 19.29
N GLY A 354 2.49 3.80 18.44
CA GLY A 354 2.60 3.86 16.99
C GLY A 354 3.61 2.86 16.43
N PHE A 355 3.86 2.97 15.13
CA PHE A 355 4.71 2.05 14.36
C PHE A 355 5.91 2.78 13.77
N VAL A 356 6.99 2.03 13.56
CA VAL A 356 8.22 2.46 12.88
C VAL A 356 8.46 1.54 11.69
N LEU A 357 8.73 2.14 10.54
CA LEU A 357 9.27 1.48 9.36
C LEU A 357 10.70 1.97 9.14
N VAL A 358 11.61 1.06 8.84
CA VAL A 358 12.94 1.39 8.30
C VAL A 358 12.99 0.91 6.85
N GLY A 359 12.96 1.86 5.93
CA GLY A 359 13.25 1.60 4.53
C GLY A 359 14.75 1.71 4.27
N THR A 360 15.35 0.73 3.58
CA THR A 360 16.77 0.72 3.21
C THR A 360 16.93 0.49 1.71
N ARG A 361 17.99 1.02 1.09
CA ARG A 361 18.35 0.78 -0.31
C ARG A 361 19.87 0.86 -0.49
N VAL A 362 20.42 0.15 -1.47
CA VAL A 362 21.81 0.39 -1.91
C VAL A 362 21.93 1.84 -2.38
N LYS A 363 22.97 2.55 -1.97
CA LYS A 363 23.12 3.99 -2.20
C LYS A 363 23.01 4.36 -3.68
N GLY A 364 22.04 5.22 -4.02
CA GLY A 364 21.75 5.62 -5.40
C GLY A 364 20.84 4.66 -6.19
N ASN A 365 20.42 3.51 -5.64
CA ASN A 365 19.38 2.68 -6.24
C ASN A 365 17.99 3.29 -5.97
N THR A 366 17.55 4.23 -6.82
CA THR A 366 16.27 4.96 -6.64
C THR A 366 15.11 4.37 -7.47
N ALA A 367 15.19 3.09 -7.86
CA ALA A 367 14.11 2.44 -8.59
C ALA A 367 12.99 2.00 -7.63
N ALA A 368 11.76 2.45 -7.87
CA ALA A 368 10.63 2.14 -6.99
C ALA A 368 10.38 0.63 -6.86
N ARG A 369 10.00 0.22 -5.65
CA ARG A 369 9.59 -1.13 -5.28
C ARG A 369 8.05 -1.17 -5.20
N PRO A 370 7.37 -2.13 -5.85
CA PRO A 370 5.92 -2.30 -5.70
C PRO A 370 5.58 -2.77 -4.28
N VAL A 371 5.10 -1.84 -3.44
CA VAL A 371 4.51 -2.14 -2.14
C VAL A 371 2.98 -2.23 -2.28
N LEU A 372 2.38 -3.25 -1.68
CA LEU A 372 0.95 -3.52 -1.68
C LEU A 372 0.44 -3.72 -0.25
N MET A 373 -0.75 -3.19 0.02
CA MET A 373 -1.40 -3.24 1.33
C MET A 373 -2.67 -4.08 1.25
N GLY A 374 -2.76 -5.11 2.10
CA GLY A 374 -3.94 -5.97 2.20
C GLY A 374 -4.52 -6.00 3.62
N THR A 375 -5.81 -6.31 3.75
CA THR A 375 -6.43 -6.63 5.05
C THR A 375 -7.03 -8.02 5.02
N ALA A 376 -7.20 -8.66 6.18
CA ALA A 376 -7.70 -10.04 6.26
C ALA A 376 -9.03 -10.23 5.48
N GLY A 377 -9.00 -11.08 4.47
CA GLY A 377 -10.11 -11.37 3.55
C GLY A 377 -10.14 -10.52 2.27
N SER A 378 -9.32 -9.48 2.13
CA SER A 378 -9.36 -8.54 1.01
C SER A 378 -8.81 -9.14 -0.30
N PRO A 379 -9.21 -8.61 -1.49
CA PRO A 379 -8.59 -8.97 -2.77
C PRO A 379 -7.08 -8.72 -2.80
N GLU A 380 -6.63 -7.66 -2.13
CA GLU A 380 -5.23 -7.24 -2.07
C GLU A 380 -4.41 -8.18 -1.18
N GLN A 381 -4.97 -8.72 -0.09
CA GLN A 381 -4.32 -9.79 0.68
C GLN A 381 -4.07 -11.02 -0.19
N ARG A 382 -5.08 -11.46 -0.96
CA ARG A 382 -4.89 -12.56 -1.93
C ARG A 382 -3.87 -12.19 -3.00
N GLN A 383 -3.83 -10.94 -3.46
CA GLN A 383 -2.81 -10.50 -4.42
C GLN A 383 -1.38 -10.53 -3.83
N ILE A 384 -1.18 -10.13 -2.56
CA ILE A 384 0.12 -10.26 -1.88
C ILE A 384 0.56 -11.72 -1.90
N PHE A 385 -0.34 -12.63 -1.51
CA PHE A 385 -0.06 -14.06 -1.40
C PHE A 385 0.15 -14.73 -2.78
N ASP A 386 -0.84 -14.63 -3.67
CA ASP A 386 -0.91 -15.34 -4.95
C ASP A 386 0.00 -14.75 -6.04
N GLN A 387 0.34 -13.45 -5.98
CA GLN A 387 1.13 -12.76 -7.02
C GLN A 387 2.58 -12.47 -6.62
N GLY A 388 3.08 -13.14 -5.59
CA GLY A 388 4.52 -13.22 -5.38
C GLY A 388 5.14 -12.10 -4.54
N TYR A 389 4.37 -11.42 -3.70
CA TYR A 389 4.92 -10.44 -2.77
C TYR A 389 5.48 -11.15 -1.53
N ALA A 390 6.64 -10.70 -1.04
CA ALA A 390 7.13 -11.05 0.28
C ALA A 390 6.32 -10.28 1.34
N VAL A 391 5.86 -10.96 2.40
CA VAL A 391 5.18 -10.29 3.51
C VAL A 391 6.24 -9.67 4.43
N VAL A 392 6.34 -8.34 4.41
CA VAL A 392 7.31 -7.55 5.21
C VAL A 392 6.68 -6.94 6.47
N GLY A 393 5.39 -7.15 6.70
CA GLY A 393 4.70 -6.78 7.94
C GLY A 393 3.35 -7.48 8.09
N TYR A 394 3.06 -7.98 9.29
CA TYR A 394 1.76 -8.50 9.70
C TYR A 394 1.36 -7.80 11.01
N ILE A 395 0.30 -6.98 10.96
CA ILE A 395 -0.07 -6.05 12.01
C ILE A 395 -1.49 -6.32 12.50
N VAL A 396 -1.68 -6.31 13.83
CA VAL A 396 -2.99 -6.42 14.48
C VAL A 396 -3.19 -5.27 15.46
N GLN A 397 -4.32 -4.58 15.33
CA GLN A 397 -4.79 -3.57 16.28
C GLN A 397 -6.17 -3.94 16.81
N ASN A 398 -6.42 -3.73 18.10
CA ASN A 398 -7.70 -4.06 18.72
C ASN A 398 -8.87 -3.30 18.05
N GLY A 399 -9.87 -4.05 17.60
CA GLY A 399 -11.03 -3.52 16.88
C GLY A 399 -10.83 -3.27 15.37
N ALA A 400 -9.63 -3.52 14.83
CA ALA A 400 -9.32 -3.40 13.40
C ALA A 400 -9.13 -4.78 12.74
N PRO A 401 -9.38 -4.93 11.42
CA PRO A 401 -8.95 -6.12 10.69
C PRO A 401 -7.41 -6.15 10.61
N ALA A 402 -6.83 -7.35 10.70
CA ALA A 402 -5.40 -7.54 10.50
C ALA A 402 -4.93 -7.00 9.14
N MET A 403 -3.75 -6.36 9.14
CA MET A 403 -3.14 -5.72 7.98
C MET A 403 -1.85 -6.46 7.56
N PHE A 404 -1.64 -6.56 6.26
CA PHE A 404 -0.47 -7.18 5.62
C PHE A 404 0.22 -6.15 4.74
N ILE A 405 1.54 -6.05 4.86
CA ILE A 405 2.42 -5.28 3.97
C ILE A 405 3.13 -6.29 3.07
N GLY A 406 2.90 -6.19 1.76
CA GLY A 406 3.59 -6.97 0.74
C GLY A 406 4.57 -6.13 -0.06
N GLU A 407 5.74 -6.66 -0.36
CA GLU A 407 6.77 -6.02 -1.19
C GLU A 407 7.26 -6.97 -2.31
N LYS A 408 7.82 -6.43 -3.42
CA LYS A 408 8.13 -7.19 -4.63
C LYS A 408 9.34 -6.66 -5.42
#